data_AF-A0A2V5X671-F1
#
_entry.id   AF-A0A2V5X671-F1
#
_cell.length_a   1.000
_cell.length_b   1.000
_cell.length_c   1.000
_cell.angle_alpha   90.00
_cell.angle_beta   90.00
_cell.angle_gamma   90.00
#
_symmetry.space_group_name_H-M   'P 1'
#
loop_
_entity.id
_entity.type
_entity.pdbx_description
1 polymer ?
#
loop_
_entity_poly.entity_id
_entity_poly.type
_entity_poly.pdbx_seq_one_letter_code
_entity_poly.pdbx_strand_id
1 'polypeptide(L)' 'MSTYPTSPREMTRGMAYFPRMLDKIRLHARGELGTDYHENLGHATAL' A
#
# COMPACT_ATOMS: atom_id res chain seq x y z
N MET A 1 4.40 -13.64 8.11
CA MET A 1 4.03 -12.22 7.87
C MET A 1 3.37 -12.15 6.50
N SER A 2 2.29 -11.38 6.34
CA SER A 2 1.59 -11.23 5.05
C SER A 2 2.47 -10.46 4.06
N THR A 3 2.59 -10.96 2.82
CA THR A 3 3.24 -10.25 1.70
C THR A 3 2.28 -9.28 1.00
N TYR A 4 0.99 -9.32 1.36
CA TYR A 4 -0.02 -8.43 0.83
C TYR A 4 -0.24 -7.23 1.77
N PRO A 5 -0.36 -6.01 1.22
CA PRO A 5 -0.75 -4.84 2.00
C PRO A 5 -2.15 -5.00 2.60
N THR A 6 -2.42 -4.31 3.71
CA THR A 6 -3.76 -4.22 4.32
C THR A 6 -4.84 -3.77 3.34
N SER A 7 -6.08 -4.13 3.63
CA SER A 7 -7.24 -3.81 2.79
C SER A 7 -7.30 -2.32 2.41
N PRO A 8 -7.66 -1.96 1.17
CA PRO A 8 -7.85 -0.57 0.78
C PRO A 8 -8.98 0.14 1.55
N ARG A 9 -9.91 -0.63 2.13
CA ARG A 9 -11.00 -0.12 2.97
C ARG A 9 -10.60 0.05 4.45
N GLU A 10 -9.42 -0.44 4.84
CA GLU A 10 -8.91 -0.24 6.20
C GLU A 10 -8.73 1.26 6.47
N MET A 11 -9.18 1.71 7.64
CA MET A 11 -9.13 3.11 8.04
C MET A 11 -8.17 3.33 9.20
N THR A 12 -7.46 4.46 9.20
CA THR A 12 -6.73 4.93 10.37
C THR A 12 -6.88 6.43 10.51
N ARG A 13 -7.28 6.88 11.69
CA ARG A 13 -7.56 8.31 11.97
C ARG A 13 -8.49 8.95 10.93
N GLY A 14 -9.53 8.23 10.51
CA GLY A 14 -10.50 8.70 9.51
C GLY A 14 -10.02 8.65 8.05
N MET A 15 -8.79 8.20 7.78
CA MET A 15 -8.26 8.09 6.42
C MET A 15 -8.32 6.66 5.93
N ALA A 16 -9.10 6.42 4.86
CA ALA A 16 -9.02 5.18 4.09
C ALA A 16 -7.74 5.16 3.25
N TYR A 17 -7.27 3.98 2.86
CA TYR A 17 -6.08 3.75 2.03
C TYR A 17 -4.73 4.19 2.64
N PHE A 18 -4.70 5.14 3.57
CA PHE A 18 -3.48 5.56 4.26
C PHE A 18 -2.73 4.40 4.93
N PRO A 19 -3.40 3.47 5.66
CA PRO A 19 -2.73 2.29 6.20
C PRO A 19 -2.12 1.41 5.10
N ARG A 20 -2.88 1.18 4.02
CA ARG A 20 -2.43 0.39 2.87
C ARG A 20 -1.21 1.00 2.18
N MET A 21 -1.17 2.33 2.06
CA MET A 21 -0.03 3.05 1.51
C MET A 21 1.24 2.83 2.34
N LEU A 22 1.14 2.95 3.67
CA LEU A 22 2.27 2.69 4.58
C LEU A 22 2.75 1.24 4.49
N ASP A 23 1.85 0.28 4.38
CA ASP A 23 2.21 -1.13 4.22
C ASP A 23 2.94 -1.39 2.92
N LYS A 24 2.47 -0.83 1.79
CA LYS A 24 3.18 -0.93 0.50
C LYS A 24 4.62 -0.41 0.63
N ILE A 25 4.82 0.74 1.27
CA ILE A 25 6.15 1.34 1.49
C ILE A 25 7.03 0.41 2.32
N ARG A 26 6.52 -0.13 3.43
CA ARG A 26 7.28 -1.02 4.32
C ARG A 26 7.62 -2.36 3.64
N LEU A 27 6.69 -2.94 2.91
CA LEU A 27 6.90 -4.18 2.16
C LEU A 27 7.94 -3.96 1.04
N HIS A 28 7.85 -2.84 0.32
CA HIS A 28 8.80 -2.51 -0.74
C HIS A 28 10.21 -2.30 -0.17
N ALA A 29 10.34 -1.60 0.95
CA ALA A 29 11.62 -1.40 1.62
C ALA A 29 12.30 -2.71 2.08
N ARG A 30 11.51 -3.77 2.33
CA ARG A 30 12.02 -5.11 2.68
C ARG A 30 12.23 -6.02 1.47
N GLY A 31 11.87 -5.60 0.25
CA GLY A 31 11.90 -6.46 -0.93
C GLY A 31 10.79 -7.52 -0.97
N GLU A 32 9.73 -7.33 -0.18
CA GLU A 32 8.63 -8.30 -0.01
C GLU A 32 7.35 -7.89 -0.76
N LEU A 33 7.31 -6.68 -1.35
CA LEU A 33 6.15 -6.21 -2.10
C LEU A 33 6.06 -6.92 -3.45
N GLY A 34 4.92 -7.56 -3.72
CA GLY A 34 4.62 -8.19 -5.01
C GLY A 34 4.82 -7.24 -6.20
N THR A 35 5.33 -7.76 -7.30
CA THR A 35 5.70 -6.99 -8.50
C THR A 35 4.50 -6.33 -9.18
N ASP A 36 3.31 -6.91 -9.03
CA ASP A 36 2.01 -6.36 -9.45
C ASP A 36 1.71 -4.97 -8.85
N TYR A 37 2.31 -4.66 -7.70
CA TYR A 37 2.15 -3.36 -7.05
C TYR A 37 3.14 -2.30 -7.51
N HIS A 38 4.20 -2.67 -8.25
CA HIS A 38 5.33 -1.79 -8.57
C HIS A 38 4.94 -0.75 -9.64
N GLU A 39 4.14 -1.15 -10.62
CA GLU A 39 3.63 -0.25 -11.67
C GLU A 39 2.79 0.91 -11.11
N ASN A 40 2.19 0.70 -9.93
CA ASN A 40 1.28 1.64 -9.28
C ASN A 40 1.90 2.29 -8.03
N LEU A 41 3.23 2.39 -7.95
CA LEU A 41 3.90 3.11 -6.87
C LEU A 41 3.81 4.62 -7.10
N GLY A 42 3.16 5.33 -6.17
CA GLY A 42 2.97 6.78 -6.29
C GLY A 42 2.02 7.21 -7.40
N HIS A 43 1.27 6.28 -8.01
CA HIS A 43 0.31 6.61 -9.05
C HIS A 43 -0.85 7.40 -8.46
N ALA A 44 -0.84 8.72 -8.69
CA ALA A 44 -1.93 9.61 -8.31
C ALA A 44 -3.07 9.44 -9.32
N THR A 45 -4.09 8.65 -9.01
CA THR A 45 -5.42 8.84 -9.61
C THR A 45 -6.11 10.00 -8.90
N ALA A 46 -5.58 11.21 -9.08
CA ALA A 46 -6.26 12.43 -8.69
C ALA A 46 -6.72 13.13 -9.97
N LEU A 47 -7.96 12.85 -10.37
CA LEU A 47 -8.79 13.70 -11.21
C LEU A 47 -10.07 14.00 -10.42
#